data_AF-A0AAE5CQD8-F1
#
_entry.id   AF-A0AAE5CQD8-F1
#
_cell.length_a   1.000
_cell.length_b   1.000
_cell.length_c   1.000
_cell.angle_alpha   90.00
_cell.angle_beta   90.00
_cell.angle_gamma   90.00
#
_symmetry.space_group_name_H-M   'P 1'
#
loop_
_entity.id
_entity.type
_entity.pdbx_description
1 polymer ?
#
loop_
_entity_poly.entity_id
_entity_poly.type
_entity_poly.pdbx_seq_one_letter_code
_entity_poly.pdbx_strand_id
1 'polypeptide(L)'
;MIDSLKDIVKAVGLPRLTIVLFLVGLLVIGFVNELPVSMLLGNSLVRIGMNGVMVLAMVPSVQSGVGLNFGLPLGIIGGLLGMLVVMEFRIGGFLGLGIALLIAGILGVASGYVYGPILNRVRGQEMMIGTYVGFSIVAAMCMFWILAPFKNPEMIWVISGKG
;
A
#
# COMPACT_ATOMS: atom_id res chain seq x y z
N MET A 1 -23.52 38.01 -8.40
CA MET A 1 -22.24 37.38 -7.99
C MET A 1 -22.40 36.49 -6.74
N ILE A 2 -23.16 36.93 -5.73
CA ILE A 2 -23.42 36.15 -4.50
C ILE A 2 -24.39 34.99 -4.74
N ASP A 3 -25.36 35.13 -5.64
CA ASP A 3 -26.32 34.06 -5.96
C ASP A 3 -25.67 32.88 -6.71
N SER A 4 -24.74 33.15 -7.64
CA SER A 4 -23.92 32.10 -8.28
C SER A 4 -23.05 31.33 -7.28
N LEU A 5 -22.55 32.00 -6.23
CA LEU A 5 -21.79 31.34 -5.16
C LEU A 5 -22.70 30.42 -4.33
N LYS A 6 -23.94 30.82 -4.05
CA LYS A 6 -24.92 29.98 -3.34
C LYS A 6 -25.35 28.76 -4.16
N ASP A 7 -25.47 28.90 -5.48
CA ASP A 7 -25.82 27.79 -6.37
C ASP A 7 -24.66 26.79 -6.54
N ILE A 8 -23.42 27.28 -6.62
CA ILE A 8 -22.21 26.44 -6.61
C ILE A 8 -22.08 25.71 -5.25
N VAL A 9 -22.34 26.37 -4.13
CA VAL A 9 -22.28 25.76 -2.79
C VAL A 9 -23.37 24.70 -2.61
N LYS A 10 -24.58 24.90 -3.15
CA LYS A 10 -25.65 23.90 -3.14
C LYS A 10 -25.38 22.71 -4.08
N ALA A 11 -24.76 22.94 -5.24
CA ALA A 11 -24.45 21.90 -6.21
C ALA A 11 -23.23 21.04 -5.83
N VAL A 12 -22.24 21.63 -5.17
CA VAL A 12 -20.99 20.95 -4.78
C VAL A 12 -21.13 20.17 -3.47
N GLY A 13 -22.10 20.54 -2.63
CA GLY A 13 -22.31 19.95 -1.31
C GLY A 13 -21.32 20.50 -0.27
N LEU A 14 -21.83 20.83 0.91
CA LEU A 14 -21.03 21.33 2.06
C LEU A 14 -19.75 20.50 2.32
N PRO A 15 -19.79 19.15 2.29
CA PRO A 15 -18.61 18.33 2.60
C PRO A 15 -17.45 18.53 1.62
N ARG A 16 -17.73 18.63 0.31
CA ARG A 16 -16.70 18.80 -0.72
C ARG A 16 -16.08 20.19 -0.64
N LEU A 17 -16.88 21.21 -0.32
CA LEU A 17 -16.39 22.57 -0.09
C LEU A 17 -15.41 22.62 1.10
N THR A 18 -15.75 21.97 2.22
CA THR A 18 -14.88 21.90 3.40
C THR A 18 -13.55 21.21 3.09
N ILE A 19 -13.58 20.10 2.35
CA ILE A 19 -12.35 19.38 1.95
C ILE A 19 -11.45 20.26 1.06
N VAL A 20 -12.03 20.95 0.07
CA VAL A 20 -11.27 21.82 -0.83
C VAL A 20 -10.67 23.00 -0.07
N LEU A 21 -11.44 23.62 0.83
CA LEU A 21 -10.97 24.74 1.65
C LEU A 21 -9.85 24.30 2.61
N PHE A 22 -9.98 23.12 3.22
CA PHE A 22 -8.94 22.54 4.06
C PHE A 22 -7.66 22.25 3.26
N LEU A 23 -7.79 21.69 2.05
CA LEU A 23 -6.64 21.43 1.17
C LEU A 23 -5.94 22.73 0.75
N VAL A 24 -6.69 23.76 0.36
CA VAL A 24 -6.13 25.08 0.04
C VAL A 24 -5.43 25.68 1.26
N GLY A 25 -6.04 25.58 2.46
CA GLY A 25 -5.43 26.01 3.71
C GLY A 25 -4.08 25.32 3.98
N LEU A 26 -4.01 24.00 3.78
CA LEU A 26 -2.76 23.24 3.91
C LEU A 26 -1.70 23.64 2.89
N LEU A 27 -2.08 23.97 1.65
CA LEU A 27 -1.15 24.44 0.62
C LEU A 27 -0.60 25.84 0.96
N VAL A 28 -1.44 26.74 1.50
CA VAL A 28 -1.00 28.06 1.98
C VAL A 28 -0.07 27.93 3.17
N ILE A 29 -0.39 27.07 4.15
CA ILE A 29 0.51 26.78 5.27
C ILE A 29 1.82 26.17 4.76
N GLY A 30 1.77 25.26 3.79
CA GLY A 30 2.95 24.68 3.16
C GLY A 30 3.84 25.73 2.49
N PHE A 31 3.25 26.68 1.77
CA PHE A 31 3.97 27.80 1.16
C PHE A 31 4.61 28.72 2.22
N VAL A 32 3.92 28.99 3.32
CA VAL A 32 4.46 29.79 4.44
C VAL A 32 5.63 29.07 5.14
N ASN A 33 5.65 27.74 5.16
CA ASN A 33 6.76 26.93 5.70
C ASN A 33 7.90 26.68 4.68
N GLU A 34 7.93 27.42 3.57
CA GLU A 34 8.91 27.28 2.47
C GLU A 34 8.98 25.86 1.87
N LEU A 35 7.92 25.06 2.04
CA LEU A 35 7.87 23.73 1.45
C LEU A 35 7.60 23.86 -0.06
N PRO A 36 8.29 23.07 -0.90
CA PRO A 36 8.01 23.07 -2.33
C PRO A 36 6.58 22.58 -2.58
N VAL A 37 5.69 23.51 -2.95
CA VAL A 37 4.28 23.23 -3.25
C VAL A 37 4.14 22.20 -4.37
N SER A 38 5.07 22.18 -5.31
CA SER A 38 5.20 21.15 -6.36
C SER A 38 5.43 19.75 -5.79
N MET A 39 6.25 19.61 -4.74
CA MET A 39 6.48 18.33 -4.06
C MET A 39 5.24 17.89 -3.25
N LEU A 40 4.56 18.83 -2.58
CA LEU A 40 3.32 18.55 -1.84
C LEU A 40 2.21 18.03 -2.77
N LEU A 41 2.02 18.68 -3.91
CA LEU A 41 1.07 18.24 -4.93
C LEU A 41 1.51 16.91 -5.57
N GLY A 42 2.80 16.75 -5.90
CA GLY A 42 3.34 15.51 -6.45
C GLY A 42 3.16 14.31 -5.51
N ASN A 43 3.51 14.46 -4.23
CA ASN A 43 3.30 13.43 -3.22
C ASN A 43 1.83 13.09 -3.02
N SER A 44 0.94 14.08 -3.09
CA SER A 44 -0.51 13.87 -3.01
C SER A 44 -1.00 13.06 -4.22
N LEU A 45 -0.53 13.39 -5.42
CA LEU A 45 -0.90 12.67 -6.64
C LEU A 45 -0.38 11.22 -6.63
N VAL A 46 0.87 10.99 -6.20
CA VAL A 46 1.44 9.65 -6.05
C VAL A 46 0.63 8.83 -5.04
N ARG A 47 0.21 9.43 -3.92
CA ARG A 47 -0.65 8.77 -2.92
C ARG A 47 -2.02 8.40 -3.51
N ILE A 48 -2.61 9.27 -4.33
CA ILE A 48 -3.87 8.95 -5.03
C ILE A 48 -3.65 7.75 -5.97
N GLY A 49 -2.54 7.73 -6.72
CA GLY A 49 -2.18 6.61 -7.59
C GLY A 49 -2.01 5.30 -6.81
N MET A 50 -1.19 5.31 -5.76
CA MET A 50 -0.93 4.14 -4.91
C MET A 50 -2.21 3.61 -4.25
N ASN A 51 -3.01 4.50 -3.66
CA ASN A 51 -4.28 4.13 -3.03
C ASN A 51 -5.28 3.60 -4.08
N GLY A 52 -5.29 4.16 -5.29
CA GLY A 52 -6.10 3.66 -6.41
C GLY A 52 -5.76 2.22 -6.78
N VAL A 53 -4.48 1.89 -6.91
CA VAL A 53 -4.02 0.51 -7.18
C VAL A 53 -4.41 -0.44 -6.04
N MET A 54 -4.25 -0.01 -4.78
CA MET A 54 -4.65 -0.82 -3.63
C MET A 54 -6.15 -1.10 -3.59
N VAL A 55 -6.99 -0.12 -3.97
CA VAL A 55 -8.44 -0.31 -4.09
C VAL A 55 -8.78 -1.30 -5.20
N LEU A 56 -8.12 -1.20 -6.36
CA LEU A 56 -8.31 -2.16 -7.46
C LEU A 56 -7.93 -3.59 -7.05
N ALA A 57 -6.85 -3.75 -6.27
CA ALA A 57 -6.44 -5.05 -5.73
C ALA A 57 -7.48 -5.65 -4.75
N MET A 58 -8.32 -4.82 -4.13
CA MET A 58 -9.40 -5.29 -3.25
C MET A 58 -10.63 -5.80 -4.01
N VAL A 59 -10.83 -5.42 -5.28
CA VAL A 59 -12.05 -5.79 -6.04
C VAL A 59 -12.29 -7.31 -6.09
N PRO A 60 -11.29 -8.17 -6.41
CA PRO A 60 -11.49 -9.61 -6.39
C PRO A 60 -11.83 -10.17 -5.00
N SER A 61 -11.22 -9.59 -3.94
CA SER A 61 -11.50 -10.02 -2.56
C SER A 61 -12.94 -9.74 -2.16
N VAL A 62 -13.46 -8.56 -2.50
CA VAL A 62 -14.85 -8.17 -2.22
C VAL A 62 -15.82 -9.05 -3.02
N GLN A 63 -15.51 -9.36 -4.29
CA GLN A 63 -16.35 -10.25 -5.10
C GLN A 63 -16.42 -11.69 -4.55
N SER A 64 -15.36 -12.15 -3.87
CA SER A 64 -15.36 -13.46 -3.22
C SER A 64 -16.18 -13.53 -1.93
N GLY A 65 -16.85 -12.44 -1.53
CA GLY A 65 -17.66 -12.35 -0.31
C GLY A 65 -16.83 -12.20 0.97
N VAL A 66 -15.53 -12.00 0.82
CA VAL A 66 -14.54 -11.80 1.88
C VAL A 66 -14.43 -10.29 2.16
N GLY A 67 -14.36 -9.91 3.44
CA GLY A 67 -14.34 -8.49 3.81
C GLY A 67 -13.13 -7.69 3.29
N LEU A 68 -13.23 -6.36 3.39
CA LEU A 68 -12.25 -5.42 2.83
C LEU A 68 -10.88 -5.57 3.52
N ASN A 69 -9.80 -5.53 2.73
CA ASN A 69 -8.41 -5.44 3.21
C ASN A 69 -7.75 -6.75 3.74
N PHE A 70 -8.34 -7.94 3.53
CA PHE A 70 -7.75 -9.20 4.04
C PHE A 70 -6.59 -9.78 3.22
N GLY A 71 -6.55 -9.50 1.92
CA GLY A 71 -5.45 -9.92 1.06
C GLY A 71 -4.31 -8.91 0.96
N LEU A 72 -4.55 -7.65 1.34
CA LEU A 72 -3.61 -6.56 1.08
C LEU A 72 -2.29 -6.71 1.85
N PRO A 73 -2.27 -7.00 3.18
CA PRO A 73 -1.01 -7.11 3.92
C PRO A 73 -0.14 -8.27 3.43
N LEU A 74 -0.78 -9.42 3.17
CA LEU A 74 -0.16 -10.62 2.59
C LEU A 74 0.43 -10.32 1.20
N GLY A 75 -0.33 -9.65 0.35
CA GLY A 75 0.10 -9.27 -1.00
C GLY A 75 1.24 -8.26 -1.00
N ILE A 76 1.20 -7.24 -0.14
CA ILE A 76 2.29 -6.26 0.01
C ILE A 76 3.58 -6.95 0.42
N ILE A 77 3.52 -7.85 1.39
CA ILE A 77 4.70 -8.59 1.86
C ILE A 77 5.24 -9.54 0.80
N GLY A 78 4.37 -10.27 0.10
CA GLY A 78 4.78 -11.11 -1.03
C GLY A 78 5.43 -10.30 -2.15
N GLY A 79 4.90 -9.10 -2.43
CA GLY A 79 5.47 -8.16 -3.39
C GLY A 79 6.83 -7.62 -2.98
N LEU A 80 6.98 -7.24 -1.71
CA LEU A 80 8.26 -6.79 -1.14
C LEU A 80 9.30 -7.92 -1.20
N LEU A 81 8.93 -9.15 -0.81
CA LEU A 81 9.83 -10.31 -0.92
C LEU A 81 10.23 -10.59 -2.37
N GLY A 82 9.29 -10.58 -3.31
CA GLY A 82 9.58 -10.78 -4.73
C GLY A 82 10.55 -9.74 -5.28
N MET A 83 10.39 -8.47 -4.88
CA MET A 83 11.32 -7.40 -5.24
C MET A 83 12.71 -7.58 -4.59
N LEU A 84 12.78 -7.93 -3.30
CA LEU A 84 14.04 -8.17 -2.61
C LEU A 84 14.84 -9.31 -3.24
N VAL A 85 14.18 -10.40 -3.66
CA VAL A 85 14.84 -11.52 -4.35
C VAL A 85 15.46 -11.07 -5.67
N VAL A 86 14.74 -10.30 -6.48
CA VAL A 86 15.26 -9.76 -7.74
C VAL A 86 16.44 -8.81 -7.51
N MET A 87 16.34 -7.98 -6.48
CA MET A 87 17.42 -7.08 -6.07
C MET A 87 18.65 -7.86 -5.61
N GLU A 88 18.50 -8.99 -4.90
CA GLU A 88 19.64 -9.83 -4.50
C GLU A 88 20.40 -10.39 -5.72
N PHE A 89 19.67 -10.81 -6.75
CA PHE A 89 20.26 -11.28 -8.01
C PHE A 89 20.80 -10.17 -8.92
N ARG A 90 20.70 -8.89 -8.51
CA ARG A 90 21.13 -7.70 -9.28
C ARG A 90 20.51 -7.62 -10.68
N ILE A 91 19.29 -8.14 -10.84
CA ILE A 91 18.59 -8.11 -12.13
C ILE A 91 17.82 -6.79 -12.22
N GLY A 92 18.40 -5.83 -12.95
CA GLY A 92 17.79 -4.52 -13.18
C GLY A 92 16.86 -4.47 -14.39
N GLY A 93 16.11 -3.36 -14.50
CA GLY A 93 15.28 -3.05 -15.66
C GLY A 93 13.91 -3.75 -15.67
N PHE A 94 13.25 -3.69 -16.83
CA PHE A 94 11.89 -4.22 -17.01
C PHE A 94 11.80 -5.74 -16.81
N LEU A 95 12.89 -6.47 -17.12
CA LEU A 95 12.99 -7.91 -16.85
C LEU A 95 13.00 -8.21 -15.35
N GLY A 96 13.70 -7.42 -14.54
CA GLY A 96 13.67 -7.54 -13.08
C GLY A 96 12.26 -7.34 -12.52
N LEU A 97 11.54 -6.33 -13.00
CA LEU A 97 10.14 -6.10 -12.61
C LEU A 97 9.23 -7.30 -12.95
N GLY A 98 9.38 -7.88 -14.14
CA GLY A 98 8.60 -9.05 -14.56
C GLY A 98 8.85 -10.26 -13.67
N ILE A 99 10.12 -10.55 -13.33
CA ILE A 99 10.49 -11.65 -12.44
C ILE A 99 9.96 -11.39 -11.02
N ALA A 100 10.04 -10.15 -10.53
CA ALA A 100 9.53 -9.79 -9.20
C ALA A 100 8.02 -10.02 -9.11
N LEU A 101 7.27 -9.64 -10.15
CA LEU A 101 5.82 -9.88 -10.22
C LEU A 101 5.49 -11.38 -10.28
N LEU A 102 6.28 -12.18 -10.99
CA LEU A 102 6.10 -13.62 -11.07
C LEU A 102 6.30 -14.27 -9.69
N ILE A 103 7.40 -13.94 -9.01
CA ILE A 103 7.69 -14.44 -7.66
C ILE A 103 6.59 -13.99 -6.68
N ALA A 104 6.21 -12.71 -6.72
CA ALA A 104 5.14 -12.17 -5.89
C ALA A 104 3.80 -12.88 -6.15
N GLY A 105 3.50 -13.20 -7.42
CA GLY A 105 2.32 -13.96 -7.81
C GLY A 105 2.32 -15.38 -7.25
N ILE A 106 3.43 -16.11 -7.34
CA ILE A 106 3.57 -17.46 -6.77
C ILE A 106 3.38 -17.43 -5.25
N LEU A 107 4.04 -16.50 -4.56
CA LEU A 107 3.90 -16.33 -3.11
C LEU A 107 2.47 -15.91 -2.72
N GLY A 108 1.82 -15.08 -3.54
CA GLY A 108 0.43 -14.66 -3.38
C GLY A 108 -0.55 -15.84 -3.49
N VAL A 109 -0.37 -16.71 -4.50
CA VAL A 109 -1.21 -17.92 -4.66
C VAL A 109 -0.98 -18.90 -3.51
N ALA A 110 0.28 -19.11 -3.11
CA ALA A 110 0.62 -20.00 -2.00
C ALA A 110 0.02 -19.51 -0.68
N SER A 111 0.18 -18.23 -0.36
CA SER A 111 -0.39 -17.63 0.85
C SER A 111 -1.93 -17.60 0.81
N GLY A 112 -2.53 -17.32 -0.35
CA GLY A 112 -3.98 -17.38 -0.55
C GLY A 112 -4.56 -18.78 -0.34
N TYR A 113 -3.84 -19.83 -0.76
CA TYR A 113 -4.27 -21.21 -0.55
C TYR A 113 -4.29 -21.63 0.92
N VAL A 114 -3.32 -21.15 1.71
CA VAL A 114 -3.28 -21.40 3.16
C VAL A 114 -4.32 -20.56 3.90
N TYR A 115 -4.53 -19.32 3.46
CA TYR A 115 -5.41 -18.36 4.12
C TYR A 115 -6.90 -18.60 3.85
N GLY A 116 -7.27 -19.02 2.64
CA GLY A 116 -8.66 -19.27 2.24
C GLY A 116 -9.43 -20.27 3.13
N PRO A 117 -8.87 -21.44 3.49
CA PRO A 117 -9.50 -22.39 4.40
C PRO A 117 -9.65 -21.88 5.83
N ILE A 118 -8.79 -20.96 6.27
CA ILE A 118 -8.90 -20.33 7.59
C ILE A 118 -10.13 -19.42 7.59
N LEU A 119 -10.29 -18.61 6.54
CA LEU A 119 -11.41 -17.68 6.39
C LEU A 119 -12.75 -18.41 6.33
N ASN A 120 -12.82 -19.50 5.58
CA ASN A 120 -14.03 -20.31 5.48
C ASN A 120 -14.50 -20.90 6.83
N ARG A 121 -13.59 -21.09 7.79
CA ARG A 121 -13.93 -21.61 9.13
C ARG A 121 -14.43 -20.54 10.09
N VAL A 122 -14.21 -19.27 9.78
CA VAL A 122 -14.45 -18.12 10.70
C VAL A 122 -15.36 -17.07 10.07
N ARG A 123 -16.39 -17.54 9.36
CA ARG A 123 -17.40 -16.69 8.72
C ARG A 123 -18.07 -15.79 9.74
N GLY A 124 -18.13 -14.49 9.44
CA GLY A 124 -18.71 -13.47 10.31
C GLY A 124 -17.72 -12.76 11.25
N GLN A 125 -16.52 -13.30 11.46
CA GLN A 125 -15.41 -12.61 12.16
C GLN A 125 -14.15 -12.44 11.31
N GLU A 126 -14.32 -12.51 9.99
CA GLU A 126 -13.24 -12.40 8.99
C GLU A 126 -12.43 -11.11 9.16
N MET A 127 -13.09 -10.02 9.61
CA MET A 127 -12.45 -8.72 9.89
C MET A 127 -11.43 -8.73 11.01
N MET A 128 -11.76 -9.38 12.10
CA MET A 128 -10.84 -9.49 13.23
C MET A 128 -9.64 -10.34 12.83
N ILE A 129 -9.91 -11.51 12.24
CA ILE A 129 -8.87 -12.50 11.95
C ILE A 129 -7.94 -12.03 10.85
N GLY A 130 -8.45 -11.39 9.80
CA GLY A 130 -7.56 -10.87 8.76
C GLY A 130 -6.70 -9.69 9.22
N THR A 131 -7.19 -8.88 10.17
CA THR A 131 -6.37 -7.86 10.81
C THR A 131 -5.27 -8.49 11.69
N TYR A 132 -5.60 -9.51 12.48
CA TYR A 132 -4.62 -10.26 13.28
C TYR A 132 -3.57 -10.93 12.41
N VAL A 133 -3.99 -11.65 11.37
CA VAL A 133 -3.09 -12.33 10.43
C VAL A 133 -2.19 -11.31 9.73
N GLY A 134 -2.73 -10.15 9.33
CA GLY A 134 -1.95 -9.06 8.78
C GLY A 134 -0.84 -8.58 9.72
N PHE A 135 -1.17 -8.28 10.98
CA PHE A 135 -0.17 -7.87 11.96
C PHE A 135 0.85 -8.98 12.29
N SER A 136 0.39 -10.23 12.42
CA SER A 136 1.27 -11.37 12.71
C SER A 136 2.28 -11.63 11.59
N ILE A 137 1.86 -11.56 10.33
CA ILE A 137 2.76 -11.75 9.18
C ILE A 137 3.76 -10.60 9.05
N VAL A 138 3.35 -9.35 9.32
CA VAL A 138 4.29 -8.21 9.35
C VAL A 138 5.37 -8.46 10.40
N ALA A 139 4.98 -8.82 11.63
CA ALA A 139 5.93 -9.10 12.71
C ALA A 139 6.84 -10.29 12.38
N ALA A 140 6.30 -11.37 11.82
CA ALA A 140 7.06 -12.53 11.39
C ALA A 140 8.09 -12.16 10.30
N MET A 141 7.70 -11.31 9.36
CA MET A 141 8.61 -10.84 8.30
C MET A 141 9.69 -9.91 8.80
N CYS A 142 9.40 -9.06 9.80
CA CYS A 142 10.44 -8.26 10.44
C CYS A 142 11.50 -9.16 11.10
N MET A 143 11.10 -10.28 11.72
CA MET A 143 12.04 -11.26 12.27
C MET A 143 12.81 -11.99 11.16
N PHE A 144 12.14 -12.36 10.07
CA PHE A 144 12.77 -12.96 8.91
C PHE A 144 13.82 -12.04 8.27
N TRP A 145 13.55 -10.75 8.11
CA TRP A 145 14.50 -9.80 7.51
C TRP A 145 15.79 -9.61 8.31
N ILE A 146 15.74 -9.78 9.63
CA ILE A 146 16.93 -9.75 10.50
C ILE A 146 17.78 -11.02 10.31
N LEU A 147 17.14 -12.16 10.06
CA LEU A 147 17.80 -13.46 9.91
C LEU A 147 18.23 -13.76 8.46
N ALA A 148 17.63 -13.08 7.48
CA ALA A 148 17.86 -13.32 6.06
C ALA A 148 19.27 -12.87 5.63
N PRO A 149 20.11 -13.77 5.10
CA PRO A 149 21.47 -13.45 4.68
C PRO A 149 21.45 -12.78 3.29
N PHE A 150 21.03 -11.51 3.21
CA PHE A 150 21.17 -10.72 1.99
C PHE A 150 22.63 -10.33 1.79
N LYS A 151 23.21 -10.65 0.63
CA LYS A 151 24.60 -10.35 0.28
C LYS A 151 24.72 -9.10 -0.57
N ASN A 152 23.61 -8.53 -1.08
CA ASN A 152 23.67 -7.34 -1.90
C ASN A 152 23.97 -6.06 -1.06
N PRO A 153 25.04 -5.30 -1.35
CA PRO A 153 25.40 -4.05 -0.66
C PRO A 153 24.33 -2.97 -0.62
N GLU A 154 23.40 -2.92 -1.59
CA GLU A 154 22.27 -1.97 -1.56
C GLU A 154 21.16 -2.36 -0.56
N MET A 155 21.18 -3.59 -0.05
CA MET A 155 20.19 -4.14 0.89
C MET A 155 20.78 -4.44 2.27
N ILE A 156 22.06 -4.12 2.50
CA ILE A 156 22.67 -4.22 3.83
C ILE A 156 21.97 -3.18 4.71
N TRP A 157 21.12 -3.66 5.61
CA TRP A 157 20.49 -2.85 6.62
C TRP A 157 21.55 -2.07 7.41
N VAL A 158 21.22 -0.85 7.84
CA VAL A 158 22.05 0.04 8.68
C VAL A 158 22.61 -0.65 9.96
N ILE A 159 22.10 -1.83 10.32
CA ILE A 159 22.56 -2.67 11.44
C ILE A 159 23.79 -3.52 11.12
N SER A 160 24.03 -3.89 9.86
CA SER A 160 25.22 -4.64 9.46
C SER A 160 26.25 -3.68 8.90
N GLY A 161 26.81 -2.86 9.79
CA GLY A 161 27.94 -1.99 9.49
C GLY A 161 29.13 -2.79 8.97
N LYS A 162 29.27 -2.83 7.65
CA LYS A 162 30.52 -2.96 6.88
C LYS A 162 30.19 -2.71 5.40
N GLY A 163 29.95 -1.44 5.11
CA GLY A 163 30.34 -0.83 3.83
C GLY A 163 31.72 -0.24 3.97
#